data_AF-A0A968ZCA4-F1
#
_entry.id   AF-A0A968ZCA4-F1
#
_cell.length_a   1.000
_cell.length_b   1.000
_cell.length_c   1.000
_cell.angle_alpha   90.00
_cell.angle_beta   90.00
_cell.angle_gamma   90.00
#
_symmetry.space_group_name_H-M   'P 1'
#
loop_
_entity.id
_entity.type
_entity.pdbx_description
1 polymer ?
#
loop_
_entity_poly.entity_id
_entity_poly.type
_entity_poly.pdbx_seq_one_letter_code
_entity_poly.pdbx_strand_id
1 'polypeptide(L)'
;MKKLLEDAMTAVFAGQCEDDGFNALVVDAGLNWREAWMLRAMAKYLMQASFQFSQRYIEEALIKHGAITRALIAVFHARFNPAGAKDADKREAEVAAAEALVLQALEDVQSLDEDRIMRRYLNLIAAMTRTNFYQRSGDGGFKPYISFKIDSSKVEGLPDPVPYREIWVSGPKVDGVHLRFGPVARGGLRWS
;
A
#
# COMPACT_ATOMS: atom_id res chain seq x y z
N MET A 1 -11.39 14.71 -11.78
CA MET A 1 -12.41 14.17 -10.85
C MET A 1 -13.43 13.28 -11.55
N LYS A 2 -14.27 13.77 -12.47
CA LYS A 2 -15.28 12.97 -13.19
C LYS A 2 -14.75 11.63 -13.75
N LYS A 3 -13.64 11.67 -14.49
CA LYS A 3 -13.02 10.46 -15.06
C LYS A 3 -12.55 9.45 -14.00
N LEU A 4 -11.95 9.91 -12.90
CA LEU A 4 -11.47 9.02 -11.83
C LEU A 4 -12.63 8.27 -11.17
N LEU A 5 -13.75 8.95 -10.98
CA LEU A 5 -14.97 8.35 -10.44
C LEU A 5 -15.58 7.34 -11.43
N GLU A 6 -15.70 7.69 -12.71
CA GLU A 6 -16.18 6.78 -13.76
C GLU A 6 -15.31 5.52 -13.87
N ASP A 7 -13.98 5.68 -13.83
CA ASP A 7 -13.03 4.58 -13.85
C ASP A 7 -13.18 3.69 -12.60
N ALA A 8 -13.36 4.29 -11.43
CA ALA A 8 -13.56 3.57 -10.16
C ALA A 8 -14.87 2.78 -10.14
N MET A 9 -15.98 3.40 -10.53
CA MET A 9 -17.29 2.73 -10.62
C MET A 9 -17.22 1.55 -11.60
N THR A 10 -16.58 1.75 -12.75
CA THR A 10 -16.36 0.69 -13.74
C THR A 10 -15.57 -0.48 -13.15
N ALA A 11 -14.48 -0.19 -12.41
CA ALA A 11 -13.66 -1.22 -11.77
C ALA A 11 -14.43 -2.01 -10.70
N VAL A 12 -15.25 -1.34 -9.88
CA VAL A 12 -16.10 -1.99 -8.86
C VAL A 12 -17.15 -2.89 -9.53
N PHE A 13 -17.89 -2.38 -10.53
CA PHE A 13 -18.89 -3.19 -11.23
C PHE A 13 -18.30 -4.37 -12.01
N ALA A 14 -17.07 -4.23 -12.52
CA ALA A 14 -16.35 -5.32 -13.16
C ALA A 14 -15.74 -6.33 -12.16
N GLY A 15 -15.90 -6.13 -10.85
CA GLY A 15 -15.32 -6.98 -9.80
C GLY A 15 -13.79 -6.91 -9.74
N GLN A 16 -13.19 -5.83 -10.23
CA GLN A 16 -11.74 -5.59 -10.22
C GLN A 16 -11.27 -4.92 -8.93
N CYS A 17 -12.19 -4.38 -8.14
CA CYS A 17 -11.95 -3.69 -6.88
C CYS A 17 -13.11 -3.99 -5.92
N GLU A 18 -12.85 -4.05 -4.62
CA GLU A 18 -13.89 -4.21 -3.60
C GLU A 18 -14.71 -2.92 -3.42
N ASP A 19 -15.95 -3.08 -2.96
CA ASP A 19 -16.86 -1.98 -2.61
C ASP A 19 -16.81 -1.70 -1.10
N ASP A 20 -15.90 -0.82 -0.68
CA ASP A 20 -15.70 -0.43 0.72
C ASP A 20 -15.31 1.05 0.87
N GLY A 21 -15.01 1.49 2.10
CA GLY A 21 -14.76 2.89 2.43
C GLY A 21 -13.50 3.47 1.76
N PHE A 22 -12.53 2.65 1.33
CA PHE A 22 -11.37 3.15 0.58
C PHE A 22 -11.76 3.79 -0.75
N ASN A 23 -12.91 3.42 -1.33
CA ASN A 23 -13.39 4.01 -2.59
C ASN A 23 -13.68 5.52 -2.46
N ALA A 24 -13.99 6.02 -1.26
CA ALA A 24 -14.19 7.44 -1.00
C ALA A 24 -12.93 8.27 -1.29
N LEU A 25 -11.73 7.69 -1.13
CA LEU A 25 -10.46 8.36 -1.42
C LEU A 25 -10.32 8.81 -2.89
N VAL A 26 -11.08 8.21 -3.81
CA VAL A 26 -11.14 8.67 -5.21
C VAL A 26 -11.73 10.09 -5.31
N VAL A 27 -12.73 10.38 -4.49
CA VAL A 27 -13.42 11.68 -4.47
C VAL A 27 -12.73 12.64 -3.51
N ASP A 28 -12.52 12.20 -2.26
CA ASP A 28 -12.03 13.06 -1.17
C ASP A 28 -10.52 13.36 -1.27
N ALA A 29 -9.73 12.39 -1.70
CA ALA A 29 -8.28 12.54 -1.84
C ALA A 29 -7.82 12.68 -3.30
N GLY A 30 -8.71 12.53 -4.28
CA GLY A 30 -8.41 12.67 -5.71
C GLY A 30 -7.56 11.54 -6.28
N LEU A 31 -7.60 10.36 -5.64
CA LEU A 31 -6.82 9.20 -6.03
C LEU A 31 -7.44 8.47 -7.23
N ASN A 32 -6.63 7.67 -7.92
CA ASN A 32 -7.21 6.64 -8.79
C ASN A 32 -7.60 5.39 -7.99
N TRP A 33 -8.51 4.58 -8.54
CA TRP A 33 -9.04 3.40 -7.85
C TRP A 33 -7.96 2.37 -7.50
N ARG A 34 -6.85 2.29 -8.26
CA ARG A 34 -5.74 1.37 -7.95
C ARG A 34 -4.90 1.86 -6.78
N GLU A 35 -4.71 3.16 -6.64
CA GLU A 35 -4.09 3.75 -5.44
C GLU A 35 -4.95 3.52 -4.20
N ALA A 36 -6.27 3.68 -4.31
CA ALA A 36 -7.19 3.34 -3.23
C ALA A 36 -7.10 1.85 -2.86
N TRP A 37 -7.08 0.94 -3.86
CA TRP A 37 -6.87 -0.49 -3.62
C TRP A 37 -5.49 -0.79 -3.03
N MET A 38 -4.43 -0.10 -3.44
CA MET A 38 -3.10 -0.24 -2.84
C MET A 38 -3.12 0.09 -1.34
N LEU A 39 -3.80 1.17 -0.94
CA LEU A 39 -3.97 1.52 0.47
C LEU A 39 -4.81 0.49 1.22
N ARG A 40 -5.91 -0.01 0.62
CA ARG A 40 -6.70 -1.12 1.17
C ARG A 40 -5.83 -2.36 1.41
N ALA A 41 -4.99 -2.73 0.44
CA ALA A 41 -4.09 -3.87 0.53
C ALA A 41 -3.06 -3.70 1.67
N MET A 42 -2.54 -2.48 1.86
CA MET A 42 -1.68 -2.14 3.00
C MET A 42 -2.43 -2.22 4.33
N ALA A 43 -3.67 -1.72 4.41
CA ALA A 43 -4.51 -1.83 5.60
C ALA A 43 -4.71 -3.28 6.04
N LYS A 44 -5.10 -4.14 5.10
CA LYS A 44 -5.32 -5.57 5.34
C LYS A 44 -4.05 -6.27 5.81
N TYR A 45 -2.91 -5.96 5.22
CA TYR A 45 -1.61 -6.45 5.71
C TYR A 45 -1.34 -5.99 7.15
N LEU A 46 -1.49 -4.69 7.45
CA LEU A 46 -1.24 -4.16 8.79
C LEU A 46 -2.16 -4.80 9.83
N MET A 47 -3.45 -4.96 9.52
CA MET A 47 -4.40 -5.64 10.42
C MET A 47 -3.99 -7.09 10.68
N GLN A 48 -3.50 -7.80 9.67
CA GLN A 48 -2.96 -9.15 9.86
C GLN A 48 -1.68 -9.14 10.72
N ALA A 49 -0.85 -8.12 10.59
CA ALA A 49 0.35 -7.85 11.39
C ALA A 49 0.03 -7.32 12.81
N SER A 50 -1.15 -7.65 13.35
CA SER A 50 -1.63 -7.24 14.69
C SER A 50 -1.74 -5.73 14.90
N PHE A 51 -2.05 -4.97 13.85
CA PHE A 51 -2.36 -3.55 14.00
C PHE A 51 -3.73 -3.35 14.67
N GLN A 52 -3.77 -2.55 15.73
CA GLN A 52 -4.91 -2.47 16.65
C GLN A 52 -6.14 -1.71 16.11
N PHE A 53 -6.05 -1.11 14.93
CA PHE A 53 -7.11 -0.27 14.38
C PHE A 53 -8.00 -1.06 13.41
N SER A 54 -9.30 -0.81 13.47
CA SER A 54 -10.26 -1.41 12.53
C SER A 54 -10.09 -0.82 11.12
N GLN A 55 -10.48 -1.59 10.11
CA GLN A 55 -10.45 -1.12 8.71
C GLN A 55 -11.20 0.22 8.56
N ARG A 56 -12.40 0.32 9.13
CA ARG A 56 -13.22 1.53 9.09
C ARG A 56 -12.50 2.74 9.68
N TYR A 57 -11.81 2.58 10.81
CA TYR A 57 -11.10 3.71 11.42
C TYR A 57 -9.89 4.13 10.58
N ILE A 58 -9.21 3.17 9.94
CA ILE A 58 -8.12 3.45 8.98
C ILE A 58 -8.66 4.22 7.77
N GLU A 59 -9.79 3.80 7.20
CA GLU A 59 -10.47 4.51 6.10
C GLU A 59 -10.80 5.95 6.48
N GLU A 60 -11.47 6.15 7.63
CA GLU A 60 -11.84 7.47 8.15
C GLU A 60 -10.60 8.37 8.34
N ALA A 61 -9.51 7.84 8.91
CA ALA A 61 -8.26 8.58 9.10
C ALA A 61 -7.61 8.98 7.77
N LEU A 62 -7.55 8.08 6.79
CA LEU A 62 -7.00 8.36 5.45
C LEU A 62 -7.84 9.40 4.69
N ILE A 63 -9.17 9.31 4.77
CA ILE A 63 -10.07 10.28 4.14
C ILE A 63 -9.89 11.66 4.77
N LYS A 64 -9.92 11.72 6.11
CA LYS A 64 -9.75 12.96 6.88
C LYS A 64 -8.44 13.68 6.56
N HIS A 65 -7.35 12.91 6.40
CA HIS A 65 -6.02 13.43 6.12
C HIS A 65 -5.60 13.21 4.66
N GLY A 66 -6.51 13.49 3.71
CA GLY A 66 -6.27 13.22 2.29
C GLY A 66 -4.99 13.85 1.71
N ALA A 67 -4.49 14.96 2.26
CA ALA A 67 -3.20 15.54 1.89
C ALA A 67 -2.01 14.62 2.28
N ILE A 68 -2.02 14.08 3.50
CA ILE A 68 -1.02 13.12 3.98
C ILE A 68 -1.12 11.82 3.18
N THR A 69 -2.34 11.35 2.90
CA THR A 69 -2.58 10.15 2.09
C THR A 69 -2.01 10.29 0.67
N ARG A 70 -2.16 11.46 0.02
CA ARG A 70 -1.50 11.73 -1.26
C ARG A 70 0.02 11.75 -1.13
N ALA A 71 0.56 12.30 -0.05
CA ALA A 71 2.00 12.32 0.19
C ALA A 71 2.56 10.89 0.40
N LEU A 72 1.85 10.01 1.13
CA LEU A 72 2.19 8.59 1.24
C LEU A 72 2.24 7.89 -0.13
N ILE A 73 1.26 8.18 -0.99
CA ILE A 73 1.24 7.65 -2.36
C ILE A 73 2.40 8.20 -3.19
N ALA A 74 2.77 9.47 -3.00
CA ALA A 74 3.94 10.05 -3.64
C ALA A 74 5.24 9.34 -3.21
N VAL A 75 5.39 8.97 -1.92
CA VAL A 75 6.52 8.14 -1.45
C VAL A 75 6.54 6.79 -2.18
N PHE A 76 5.38 6.12 -2.27
CA PHE A 76 5.28 4.85 -2.99
C PHE A 76 5.66 4.97 -4.47
N HIS A 77 5.17 6.00 -5.16
CA HIS A 77 5.50 6.24 -6.56
C HIS A 77 6.97 6.59 -6.75
N ALA A 78 7.52 7.46 -5.89
CA ALA A 78 8.94 7.79 -5.89
C ALA A 78 9.76 6.51 -5.77
N ARG A 79 9.40 5.56 -4.91
CA ARG A 79 10.16 4.30 -4.75
C ARG A 79 10.02 3.33 -5.93
N PHE A 80 8.82 3.14 -6.45
CA PHE A 80 8.53 1.97 -7.29
C PHE A 80 8.14 2.26 -8.73
N ASN A 81 7.86 3.52 -9.11
CA ASN A 81 7.43 3.82 -10.46
C ASN A 81 8.59 3.63 -11.47
N PRO A 82 8.51 2.68 -12.41
CA PRO A 82 9.57 2.44 -13.39
C PRO A 82 9.75 3.61 -14.37
N ALA A 83 8.77 4.50 -14.50
CA ALA A 83 8.87 5.71 -15.32
C ALA A 83 9.48 6.92 -14.58
N GLY A 84 9.78 6.80 -13.28
CA GLY A 84 10.43 7.86 -12.49
C GLY A 84 11.94 7.99 -12.73
N ALA A 85 12.68 8.59 -11.79
CA ALA A 85 14.14 8.74 -11.88
C ALA A 85 14.87 7.42 -12.17
N LYS A 86 15.67 7.39 -13.25
CA LYS A 86 16.45 6.20 -13.63
C LYS A 86 17.76 6.07 -12.86
N ASP A 87 18.29 7.20 -12.41
CA ASP A 87 19.49 7.29 -11.58
C ASP A 87 19.15 6.96 -10.13
N ALA A 88 20.00 6.17 -9.47
CA ALA A 88 19.76 5.67 -8.12
C ALA A 88 19.81 6.78 -7.08
N ASP A 89 20.82 7.66 -7.14
CA ASP A 89 20.99 8.74 -6.17
C ASP A 89 19.85 9.76 -6.29
N LYS A 90 19.46 10.09 -7.52
CA LYS A 90 18.29 10.95 -7.77
C LYS A 90 17.00 10.32 -7.25
N ARG A 91 16.81 9.02 -7.47
CA ARG A 91 15.65 8.27 -6.97
C ARG A 91 15.60 8.30 -5.44
N GLU A 92 16.72 8.09 -4.77
CA GLU A 92 16.82 8.17 -3.31
C GLU A 92 16.50 9.57 -2.80
N ALA A 93 16.98 10.62 -3.47
CA ALA A 93 16.66 12.01 -3.12
C ALA A 93 15.16 12.33 -3.29
N GLU A 94 14.52 11.86 -4.38
CA GLU A 94 13.08 12.01 -4.60
C GLU A 94 12.26 11.31 -3.52
N VAL A 95 12.68 10.10 -3.11
CA VAL A 95 12.05 9.36 -2.01
C VAL A 95 12.20 10.12 -0.70
N ALA A 96 13.42 10.54 -0.35
CA ALA A 96 13.67 11.27 0.90
C ALA A 96 12.88 12.58 0.98
N ALA A 97 12.76 13.32 -0.13
CA ALA A 97 11.95 14.53 -0.20
C ALA A 97 10.46 14.23 0.01
N ALA A 98 9.93 13.16 -0.60
CA ALA A 98 8.55 12.74 -0.41
C ALA A 98 8.29 12.28 1.04
N GLU A 99 9.22 11.56 1.66
CA GLU A 99 9.13 11.12 3.05
C GLU A 99 9.12 12.32 4.01
N ALA A 100 9.97 13.32 3.77
CA ALA A 100 10.01 14.55 4.55
C ALA A 100 8.67 15.32 4.51
N LEU A 101 8.00 15.36 3.35
CA LEU A 101 6.67 15.98 3.23
C LEU A 101 5.61 15.26 4.06
N VAL A 102 5.66 13.92 4.13
CA VAL A 102 4.77 13.14 4.99
C VAL A 102 5.05 13.48 6.45
N LEU A 103 6.32 13.43 6.87
CA LEU A 103 6.71 13.68 8.26
C LEU A 103 6.33 15.10 8.71
N GLN A 104 6.54 16.10 7.86
CA GLN A 104 6.14 17.47 8.13
C GLN A 104 4.62 17.60 8.30
N ALA A 105 3.84 17.01 7.38
CA ALA A 105 2.38 17.09 7.46
C ALA A 105 1.81 16.34 8.68
N LEU A 106 2.55 15.39 9.25
CA LEU A 106 2.16 14.70 10.48
C LEU A 106 2.27 15.57 11.74
N GLU A 107 3.08 16.64 11.72
CA GLU A 107 3.22 17.55 12.87
C GLU A 107 1.89 18.24 13.23
N ASP A 108 1.00 18.42 12.25
CA ASP A 108 -0.30 19.07 12.42
C ASP A 108 -1.42 18.08 12.86
N VAL A 109 -1.15 16.77 12.90
CA VAL A 109 -2.16 15.76 13.23
C VAL A 109 -2.42 15.71 14.73
N GLN A 110 -3.62 16.16 15.13
CA GLN A 110 -4.00 16.26 16.55
C GLN A 110 -4.27 14.91 17.22
N SER A 111 -4.73 13.91 16.47
CA SER A 111 -5.03 12.58 17.02
C SER A 111 -3.79 11.69 16.96
N LEU A 112 -3.30 11.26 18.12
CA LEU A 112 -2.16 10.34 18.21
C LEU A 112 -2.41 9.02 17.49
N ASP A 113 -3.65 8.54 17.46
CA ASP A 113 -3.99 7.30 16.79
C ASP A 113 -4.00 7.46 15.26
N GLU A 114 -4.48 8.61 14.75
CA GLU A 114 -4.42 8.93 13.32
C GLU A 114 -2.97 9.13 12.86
N ASP A 115 -2.13 9.80 13.67
CA ASP A 115 -0.69 9.93 13.43
C ASP A 115 -0.01 8.54 13.37
N ARG A 116 -0.30 7.66 14.33
CA ARG A 116 0.20 6.27 14.33
C ARG A 116 -0.21 5.50 13.09
N ILE A 117 -1.46 5.65 12.62
CA ILE A 117 -1.92 5.05 11.36
C ILE A 117 -1.03 5.49 10.21
N MET A 118 -0.87 6.80 10.01
CA MET A 118 -0.09 7.33 8.89
C MET A 118 1.39 6.94 8.95
N ARG A 119 2.00 6.98 10.14
CA ARG A 119 3.39 6.52 10.35
C ARG A 119 3.56 5.05 10.02
N ARG A 120 2.57 4.20 10.31
CA ARG A 120 2.61 2.77 9.98
C ARG A 120 2.50 2.51 8.49
N TYR A 121 1.70 3.30 7.77
CA TYR A 121 1.71 3.26 6.31
C TYR A 121 3.07 3.68 5.74
N LEU A 122 3.67 4.76 6.26
CA LEU A 122 4.99 5.20 5.83
C LEU A 122 6.07 4.13 6.09
N ASN A 123 6.11 3.56 7.30
CA ASN A 123 7.02 2.48 7.66
C ASN A 123 6.85 1.26 6.73
N LEU A 124 5.61 0.86 6.45
CA LEU A 124 5.34 -0.25 5.56
C LEU A 124 5.85 0.01 4.14
N ILE A 125 5.62 1.20 3.58
CA ILE A 125 6.13 1.58 2.26
C ILE A 125 7.66 1.54 2.23
N ALA A 126 8.32 2.01 3.30
CA ALA A 126 9.78 1.95 3.43
C ALA A 126 10.32 0.51 3.54
N ALA A 127 9.58 -0.38 4.20
CA ALA A 127 9.91 -1.80 4.34
C ALA A 127 9.66 -2.62 3.05
N MET A 128 8.87 -2.10 2.10
CA MET A 128 8.67 -2.75 0.80
C MET A 128 9.96 -2.73 -0.04
N THR A 129 10.25 -3.87 -0.66
CA THR A 129 11.41 -4.08 -1.53
C THR A 129 11.04 -4.23 -3.00
N ARG A 130 9.85 -4.76 -3.30
CA ARG A 130 9.33 -4.92 -4.67
C ARG A 130 7.81 -4.89 -4.67
N THR A 131 7.23 -4.50 -5.80
CA THR A 131 5.79 -4.57 -6.05
C THR A 131 5.51 -4.91 -7.50
N ASN A 132 4.37 -5.55 -7.76
CA ASN A 132 3.85 -5.74 -9.12
C ASN A 132 2.93 -4.59 -9.58
N PHE A 133 2.73 -3.53 -8.77
CA PHE A 133 1.69 -2.52 -9.00
C PHE A 133 1.68 -1.95 -10.43
N TYR A 134 2.86 -1.74 -11.03
CA TYR A 134 3.02 -1.21 -12.39
C TYR A 134 3.08 -2.27 -13.49
N GLN A 135 3.11 -3.56 -13.14
CA GLN A 135 3.20 -4.64 -14.11
C GLN A 135 1.89 -4.79 -14.88
N ARG A 136 2.01 -4.94 -16.19
CA ARG A 136 0.90 -5.24 -17.08
C ARG A 136 0.71 -6.76 -17.22
N SER A 137 -0.52 -7.15 -17.51
CA SER A 137 -0.92 -8.48 -17.95
C SER A 137 -0.69 -8.61 -19.47
N GLY A 138 -0.82 -9.83 -20.00
CA GLY A 138 -0.60 -10.12 -21.42
C GLY A 138 -1.57 -9.43 -22.37
N ASP A 139 -2.74 -9.02 -21.88
CA ASP A 139 -3.77 -8.24 -22.58
C ASP A 139 -3.50 -6.73 -22.56
N GLY A 140 -2.38 -6.28 -21.98
CA GLY A 140 -2.04 -4.86 -21.83
C GLY A 140 -2.71 -4.16 -20.64
N GLY A 141 -3.66 -4.82 -19.96
CA GLY A 141 -4.26 -4.36 -18.71
C GLY A 141 -3.30 -4.49 -17.53
N PHE A 142 -3.73 -4.12 -16.33
CA PHE A 142 -2.97 -4.40 -15.10
C PHE A 142 -3.28 -5.81 -14.60
N LYS A 143 -2.37 -6.40 -13.81
CA LYS A 143 -2.65 -7.68 -13.16
C LYS A 143 -3.87 -7.56 -12.24
N PRO A 144 -4.73 -8.59 -12.15
CA PRO A 144 -5.95 -8.58 -11.32
C PRO A 144 -5.65 -8.74 -9.82
N TYR A 145 -4.42 -8.46 -9.39
CA TYR A 145 -3.97 -8.50 -8.01
C TYR A 145 -2.78 -7.55 -7.82
N ILE A 146 -2.64 -7.00 -6.63
CA ILE A 146 -1.47 -6.22 -6.19
C ILE A 146 -0.65 -7.10 -5.24
N SER A 147 0.67 -7.07 -5.36
CA SER A 147 1.57 -7.75 -4.43
C SER A 147 2.71 -6.86 -3.97
N PHE A 148 3.12 -7.08 -2.73
CA PHE A 148 4.24 -6.42 -2.08
C PHE A 148 5.19 -7.46 -1.53
N LYS A 149 6.48 -7.32 -1.85
CA LYS A 149 7.53 -8.07 -1.18
C LYS A 149 8.11 -7.20 -0.08
N ILE A 150 7.97 -7.64 1.17
CA ILE A 150 8.24 -6.85 2.36
C ILE A 150 9.45 -7.43 3.10
N ASP A 151 10.35 -6.54 3.52
CA ASP A 151 11.39 -6.84 4.50
C ASP A 151 10.80 -6.78 5.90
N SER A 152 10.34 -7.92 6.41
CA SER A 152 9.65 -8.01 7.70
C SER A 152 10.51 -7.49 8.86
N SER A 153 11.85 -7.59 8.78
CA SER A 153 12.73 -7.02 9.81
C SER A 153 12.67 -5.49 9.93
N LYS A 154 12.10 -4.82 8.93
CA LYS A 154 11.92 -3.36 8.89
C LYS A 154 10.49 -2.92 9.20
N VAL A 155 9.56 -3.86 9.29
CA VAL A 155 8.16 -3.56 9.63
C VAL A 155 8.07 -3.46 11.14
N GLU A 156 7.66 -2.29 11.62
CA GLU A 156 7.55 -2.07 13.06
C GLU A 156 6.38 -2.87 13.66
N GLY A 157 6.60 -3.42 14.85
CA GLY A 157 5.57 -4.08 15.67
C GLY A 157 5.03 -5.40 15.11
N LEU A 158 5.77 -6.09 14.24
CA LEU A 158 5.49 -7.50 13.95
C LEU A 158 5.75 -8.37 15.20
N PRO A 159 4.90 -9.38 15.46
CA PRO A 159 5.12 -10.32 16.54
C PRO A 159 6.26 -11.30 16.22
N ASP A 160 6.89 -11.84 17.25
CA ASP A 160 7.86 -12.92 17.11
C ASP A 160 7.16 -14.26 16.76
N PRO A 161 7.80 -15.14 15.97
CA PRO A 161 9.08 -14.92 15.28
C PRO A 161 8.92 -14.08 14.00
N VAL A 162 9.76 -13.06 13.85
CA VAL A 162 9.74 -12.18 12.66
C VAL A 162 10.26 -12.96 11.42
N PRO A 163 9.47 -13.07 10.34
CA PRO A 163 9.93 -13.70 9.09
C PRO A 163 11.14 -12.99 8.49
N TYR A 164 11.90 -13.67 7.63
CA TYR A 164 12.90 -13.00 6.80
C TYR A 164 12.24 -12.11 5.75
N ARG A 165 11.21 -12.63 5.04
CA ARG A 165 10.45 -11.87 4.05
C ARG A 165 8.99 -12.31 4.03
N GLU A 166 8.14 -11.35 3.70
CA GLU A 166 6.73 -11.58 3.40
C GLU A 166 6.44 -11.23 1.95
N ILE A 167 5.58 -12.00 1.32
CA ILE A 167 4.97 -11.65 0.04
C ILE A 167 3.47 -11.55 0.29
N TRP A 168 2.99 -10.32 0.40
CA TRP A 168 1.58 -10.01 0.47
C TRP A 168 0.99 -9.98 -0.93
N VAL A 169 -0.19 -10.58 -1.11
CA VAL A 169 -0.98 -10.52 -2.34
C VAL A 169 -2.39 -10.11 -1.95
N SER A 170 -2.91 -9.09 -2.62
CA SER A 170 -4.30 -8.65 -2.51
C SER A 170 -4.99 -8.73 -3.86
N GLY A 171 -6.11 -9.43 -3.89
CA GLY A 171 -7.00 -9.66 -5.03
C GLY A 171 -8.44 -9.37 -4.63
N PRO A 172 -9.36 -9.00 -5.55
CA PRO A 172 -10.75 -8.70 -5.19
C PRO A 172 -11.51 -9.88 -4.56
N LYS A 173 -10.99 -11.10 -4.73
CA LYS A 173 -11.60 -12.35 -4.24
C LYS A 173 -10.79 -13.01 -3.12
N VAL A 174 -9.50 -12.70 -3.01
CA VAL A 174 -8.59 -13.39 -2.09
C VAL A 174 -7.42 -12.50 -1.74
N ASP A 175 -7.14 -12.42 -0.45
CA ASP A 175 -5.90 -11.89 0.09
C ASP A 175 -5.06 -13.06 0.63
N GLY A 176 -3.74 -12.94 0.62
CA GLY A 176 -2.86 -13.98 1.12
C GLY A 176 -1.45 -13.51 1.39
N VAL A 177 -0.80 -14.15 2.36
CA VAL A 177 0.61 -13.93 2.67
C VAL A 177 1.40 -15.22 2.44
N HIS A 178 2.59 -15.07 1.87
CA HIS A 178 3.61 -16.11 1.92
C HIS A 178 4.75 -15.67 2.85
N LEU A 179 4.94 -16.42 3.94
CA LEU A 179 5.98 -16.17 4.93
C LEU A 179 7.24 -16.97 4.61
N ARG A 180 8.40 -16.33 4.72
CA ARG A 180 9.69 -16.98 4.49
C ARG A 180 10.65 -16.64 5.62
N PHE A 181 11.21 -17.65 6.29
CA PHE A 181 12.08 -17.51 7.47
C PHE A 181 13.59 -17.60 7.18
N GLY A 182 14.02 -17.58 5.90
CA GLY A 182 15.45 -17.57 5.58
C GLY A 182 15.75 -17.27 4.11
N PRO A 183 17.03 -17.19 3.68
CA PRO A 183 17.45 -16.92 2.30
C PRO A 183 16.98 -17.95 1.24
N VAL A 184 16.60 -19.15 1.67
CA VAL A 184 16.10 -20.23 0.81
C VAL A 184 14.75 -20.68 1.34
N ALA A 185 13.71 -20.70 0.50
CA ALA A 185 12.44 -21.30 0.85
C ALA A 185 12.49 -22.82 0.57
N ARG A 186 12.19 -23.65 1.56
CA ARG A 186 12.05 -25.12 1.40
C ARG A 186 10.59 -25.59 1.37
N GLY A 187 9.65 -24.68 1.11
CA GLY A 187 8.23 -24.97 1.04
C GLY A 187 7.44 -23.74 0.59
N GLY A 188 6.45 -23.96 -0.28
CA GLY A 188 5.50 -22.99 -0.82
C GLY A 188 4.38 -23.78 -1.51
N LEU A 189 3.16 -23.21 -1.54
CA LEU A 189 1.91 -23.86 -1.96
C LEU A 189 2.12 -24.85 -3.12
N ARG A 190 2.07 -26.14 -2.79
CA ARG A 190 1.94 -27.21 -3.78
C ARG A 190 0.45 -27.46 -3.91
N TRP A 191 -0.14 -26.97 -4.99
CA TRP A 191 -1.46 -27.42 -5.40
C TRP A 191 -1.30 -28.80 -6.05
N SER A 192 -1.84 -29.83 -5.40
CA SER A 192 -2.17 -31.11 -6.03
C SER A 192 -3.66 -31.14 -6.31
#